data_AF-A0A970UT03-F1
#
_entry.id   AF-A0A970UT03-F1
#
_cell.length_a   1.000
_cell.length_b   1.000
_cell.length_c   1.000
_cell.angle_alpha   90.00
_cell.angle_beta   90.00
_cell.angle_gamma   90.00
#
_symmetry.space_group_name_H-M   'P 1'
#
loop_
_entity.id
_entity.type
_entity.pdbx_description
1 polymer ?
#
loop_
_entity_poly.entity_id
_entity_poly.type
_entity_poly.pdbx_seq_one_letter_code
_entity_poly.pdbx_strand_id
1 'polypeptide(L)' 'MESIPEKQRTAFVLYEYDDLSYKEISEVMNVSIPSVESLLFRARKNLQKKLWHCYK' A
#
# COMPACT_ATOMS: atom_id res chain seq x y z
N MET A 1 10.30 1.27 6.05
CA MET A 1 9.08 0.49 5.71
C MET A 1 8.58 -0.44 6.82
N GLU A 2 9.40 -0.78 7.83
CA GLU A 2 9.09 -1.87 8.78
C GLU A 2 7.80 -1.72 9.60
N SER A 3 7.39 -0.49 9.96
CA SER A 3 6.16 -0.30 10.75
C SER A 3 4.87 -0.13 9.92
N ILE A 4 4.93 -0.25 8.59
CA ILE A 4 3.71 -0.34 7.76
C ILE A 4 3.29 -1.81 7.74
N PRO A 5 2.02 -2.15 8.05
CA PRO A 5 1.51 -3.51 7.98
C PRO A 5 1.84 -4.16 6.64
N GLU A 6 2.24 -5.43 6.67
CA GLU A 6 2.77 -6.14 5.51
C GLU A 6 1.86 -6.02 4.28
N LYS A 7 0.55 -6.30 4.42
CA LYS A 7 -0.41 -6.18 3.32
C LYS A 7 -0.46 -4.78 2.68
N GLN A 8 -0.31 -3.72 3.48
CA GLN A 8 -0.29 -2.35 2.96
C GLN A 8 1.00 -2.08 2.18
N ARG A 9 2.13 -2.61 2.67
CA ARG A 9 3.43 -2.51 2.02
C ARG A 9 3.43 -3.27 0.70
N THR A 10 2.95 -4.51 0.70
CA THR A 10 2.87 -5.35 -0.51
C THR A 10 1.99 -4.69 -1.57
N ALA A 11 0.78 -4.24 -1.21
CA ALA A 11 -0.10 -3.53 -2.15
C ALA A 11 0.57 -2.27 -2.73
N PHE A 12 1.25 -1.50 -1.88
CA PHE A 12 1.96 -0.29 -2.31
C PHE A 12 3.14 -0.59 -3.24
N VAL A 13 3.91 -1.65 -2.98
CA VAL A 13 5.04 -2.04 -3.84
C VAL A 13 4.54 -2.48 -5.22
N LEU A 14 3.53 -3.36 -5.24
CA LEU A 14 2.96 -3.85 -6.49
C LEU A 14 2.38 -2.71 -7.35
N TYR A 15 1.82 -1.68 -6.72
CA TYR A 15 1.29 -0.52 -7.42
C TYR A 15 2.36 0.47 -7.88
N GLU A 16 3.29 0.88 -7.01
CA GLU A 16 4.23 1.98 -7.32
C GLU A 16 5.52 1.50 -8.02
N TYR A 17 5.94 0.25 -7.82
CA TYR A 17 7.19 -0.28 -8.37
C TYR A 17 6.96 -1.30 -9.48
N ASP A 18 5.92 -2.14 -9.35
CA ASP A 18 5.60 -3.14 -10.37
C ASP A 18 4.52 -2.66 -11.37
N ASP A 19 4.03 -1.43 -11.19
CA ASP A 19 3.07 -0.73 -12.06
C ASP A 19 1.78 -1.53 -12.35
N LEU A 20 1.38 -2.39 -11.40
CA LEU A 20 0.20 -3.24 -11.54
C LEU A 20 -1.09 -2.47 -11.31
N SER A 21 -2.11 -2.78 -12.11
CA SER A 21 -3.46 -2.26 -11.91
C SER A 21 -4.12 -2.81 -10.64
N TYR A 22 -5.15 -2.14 -10.14
CA TYR A 22 -5.87 -2.62 -8.95
C TYR A 22 -6.46 -4.02 -9.13
N LYS A 23 -6.85 -4.37 -10.36
CA LYS A 23 -7.37 -5.69 -10.69
C LYS A 23 -6.26 -6.75 -10.55
N GLU A 24 -5.10 -6.52 -11.16
CA GLU A 24 -3.95 -7.44 -11.07
C GLU A 24 -3.49 -7.60 -9.63
N ILE A 25 -3.43 -6.51 -8.85
CA ILE A 25 -3.08 -6.57 -7.43
C ILE A 25 -4.13 -7.38 -6.65
N SER A 26 -5.42 -7.23 -6.96
CA SER A 26 -6.49 -7.97 -6.31
C SER A 26 -6.36 -9.48 -6.55
N GLU A 27 -5.97 -9.87 -7.75
CA GLU A 27 -5.73 -11.25 -8.15
C GLU A 27 -4.45 -11.81 -7.48
N VAL A 28 -3.34 -11.08 -7.53
CA VAL A 28 -2.05 -11.46 -6.92
C VAL A 28 -2.16 -11.62 -5.41
N MET A 29 -2.86 -10.70 -4.74
CA MET A 29 -2.99 -10.70 -3.28
C MET A 29 -4.18 -11.52 -2.77
N ASN A 30 -5.01 -12.07 -3.67
CA ASN A 30 -6.26 -12.77 -3.37
C ASN A 30 -7.17 -11.96 -2.42
N VAL A 31 -7.44 -10.71 -2.78
CA VAL A 31 -8.34 -9.79 -2.05
C VAL A 31 -9.27 -9.10 -3.03
N SER A 32 -10.33 -8.46 -2.54
CA SER A 32 -11.23 -7.68 -3.40
C SER A 32 -10.58 -6.35 -3.85
N ILE A 33 -10.99 -5.82 -5.01
CA ILE A 33 -10.55 -4.49 -5.50
C ILE A 33 -10.76 -3.37 -4.44
N PRO A 34 -11.90 -3.28 -3.73
CA PRO A 34 -12.06 -2.30 -2.64
C PRO A 34 -11.08 -2.50 -1.47
N SER A 35 -10.63 -3.74 -1.26
CA SER A 35 -9.58 -4.03 -0.26
C SER A 35 -8.23 -3.47 -0.72
N VAL A 36 -7.89 -3.59 -2.01
CA VAL A 36 -6.68 -2.97 -2.60
C VAL A 36 -6.70 -1.46 -2.39
N GLU A 37 -7.80 -0.79 -2.71
CA GLU A 37 -7.98 0.65 -2.48
C GLU A 37 -7.74 1.03 -1.02
N SER A 38 -8.37 0.29 -0.10
CA SER A 38 -8.22 0.51 1.35
C SER A 38 -6.78 0.31 1.82
N LEU A 39 -6.08 -0.69 1.28
CA LEU A 39 -4.68 -0.97 1.60
C LEU A 39 -3.76 0.15 1.11
N LEU A 40 -3.91 0.58 -0.15
CA LEU A 40 -3.12 1.66 -0.74
C LEU A 40 -3.35 3.00 -0.03
N PHE A 41 -4.60 3.34 0.27
CA PHE A 41 -4.94 4.55 1.01
C PHE A 41 -4.27 4.56 2.40
N ARG A 42 -4.35 3.46 3.14
CA ARG A 42 -3.73 3.33 4.47
C ARG A 42 -2.20 3.34 4.37
N ALA A 43 -1.63 2.70 3.36
CA ALA A 43 -0.18 2.71 3.11
C ALA A 43 0.33 4.14 2.94
N ARG A 44 -0.29 4.93 2.05
CA ARG A 44 0.06 6.34 1.81
C ARG A 44 -0.06 7.19 3.07
N LYS A 45 -1.17 7.06 3.80
CA LYS A 45 -1.39 7.81 5.06
C LYS A 45 -0.36 7.48 6.12
N ASN A 46 0.01 6.21 6.26
CA ASN A 46 1.03 5.79 7.23
C ASN A 46 2.43 6.25 6.83
N LEU A 47 2.73 6.27 5.54
CA LEU A 47 3.99 6.80 5.02
C LEU A 47 4.09 8.32 5.24
N GLN A 48 3.02 9.06 4.96
CA GLN A 48 2.95 10.51 5.20
C GLN A 48 3.16 10.85 6.68
N LYS A 49 2.49 10.14 7.60
CA LYS A 49 2.69 10.32 9.04
C LYS A 49 4.15 10.14 9.45
N LYS A 50 4.82 9.12 8.90
CA LYS A 50 6.25 8.90 9.18
C LYS A 50 7.13 10.03 8.68
N LEU A 51 6.92 10.47 7.44
CA LEU A 51 7.65 11.61 6.90
C LEU A 51 7.47 12.83 7.80
N TRP A 52 6.24 13.13 8.23
CA TRP A 52 5.99 14.20 9.17
C TRP A 52 6.78 14.07 10.48
N HIS A 53 6.88 12.86 11.04
CA HIS A 53 7.66 12.61 12.25
C HIS A 53 9.18 12.68 12.04
N CYS A 54 9.69 12.47 10.82
CA CYS A 54 11.12 12.56 10.52
C CYS A 54 11.58 13.98 10.16
N TYR A 55 10.65 14.87 9.77
CA TYR A 55 10.94 16.27 9.43
C TYR A 55 10.82 17.24 10.62
N LYS A 56 10.40 16.75 11.80
CA LYS A 56 10.23 17.53 13.02
C LYS A 56 11.28 17.14 14.05
#